data_AF-A0A1H8CY75-F1
#
_entry.id   AF-A0A1H8CY75-F1
#
_cell.length_a   1.000
_cell.length_b   1.000
_cell.length_c   1.000
_cell.angle_alpha   90.00
_cell.angle_beta   90.00
_cell.angle_gamma   90.00
#
_symmetry.space_group_name_H-M   'P 1'
#
loop_
_entity.id
_entity.type
_entity.pdbx_description
1 polymer ?
#
loop_
_entity_poly.entity_id
_entity_poly.type
_entity_poly.pdbx_seq_one_letter_code
_entity_poly.pdbx_strand_id
1 'polypeptide(L)'
;MDGQSDERIFVQIPAYRDPELIPTLVDLVQKARYPERLRAGVCWQHDEGERVDAFAAAGFRVSTDVHAGHLRHRLEKLGAVVWIYDYAMAESRGCGWARAIAQQAFSDEAYTLQLDSHHRFARHWDSDLIGMLEALRRRSRRPVLVAHPPAYEPGQAVPSRCDEGYQIDFVAFGGPGVIRTRSTPIAYPPGANAPIRARFFSGGFAFADGTFVRDVPADPDHYFNTEEITLAVRAYTHGYDLFHPHRHVVWHYYGRPDAPKVWDDQALALARGETVLDGARLGLRALSDVENAFGMHGDPVPVPWLGRRRSLADYERYAGISFARREATLQTLCRIEPSDDDFGLDRRSWEARLLPAPRIP
;
A
#
# COMPACT_ATOMS: atom_id res chain seq x y z
N MET A 1 22.32 28.47 -10.46
CA MET A 1 22.02 27.23 -9.70
C MET A 1 20.90 26.58 -10.45
N ASP A 2 21.25 25.68 -11.36
CA ASP A 2 20.31 25.08 -12.30
C ASP A 2 19.24 24.31 -11.53
N GLY A 3 17.99 24.72 -11.71
CA GLY A 3 16.81 24.15 -11.07
C GLY A 3 16.51 22.75 -11.60
N GLN A 4 17.34 21.77 -11.23
CA GLN A 4 16.91 20.38 -11.26
C GLN A 4 15.80 20.24 -10.22
N SER A 5 14.58 19.96 -10.70
CA SER A 5 13.50 19.50 -9.85
C SER A 5 14.03 18.34 -9.01
N ASP A 6 13.82 18.43 -7.71
CA ASP A 6 14.13 17.34 -6.79
C ASP A 6 13.33 16.11 -7.21
N GLU A 7 14.01 15.05 -7.67
CA GLU A 7 13.37 13.79 -8.10
C GLU A 7 13.64 12.67 -7.09
N ARG A 8 13.89 13.02 -5.82
CA ARG A 8 14.05 12.02 -4.77
C ARG A 8 12.78 11.20 -4.57
N ILE A 9 12.96 9.91 -4.31
CA ILE A 9 11.89 8.96 -4.02
C ILE A 9 12.06 8.48 -2.58
N PHE A 10 11.04 8.67 -1.77
CA PHE A 10 10.93 8.05 -0.46
C PHE A 10 10.27 6.67 -0.57
N VAL A 11 10.91 5.61 -0.07
CA VAL A 11 10.40 4.24 -0.08
C VAL A 11 10.06 3.82 1.35
N GLN A 12 8.82 3.39 1.61
CA GLN A 12 8.38 2.97 2.94
C GLN A 12 8.07 1.47 2.96
N ILE A 13 8.68 0.74 3.89
CA ILE A 13 8.65 -0.73 3.95
C ILE A 13 8.41 -1.19 5.40
N PRO A 14 7.23 -1.74 5.73
CA PRO A 14 7.08 -2.55 6.93
C PRO A 14 7.66 -3.95 6.67
N ALA A 15 8.44 -4.47 7.62
CA ALA A 15 9.02 -5.80 7.54
C ALA A 15 8.84 -6.53 8.88
N TYR A 16 8.11 -7.64 8.87
CA TYR A 16 7.91 -8.47 10.05
C TYR A 16 8.53 -9.85 9.81
N ARG A 17 9.68 -10.10 10.43
CA ARG A 17 10.44 -11.37 10.36
C ARG A 17 10.54 -11.90 8.93
N ASP A 18 10.84 -10.99 8.00
CA ASP A 18 10.76 -11.29 6.57
C ASP A 18 12.15 -11.52 5.99
N PRO A 19 12.51 -12.77 5.64
CA PRO A 19 13.82 -13.07 5.08
C PRO A 19 14.06 -12.39 3.73
N GLU A 20 13.00 -11.95 3.05
CA GLU A 20 13.10 -11.26 1.76
C GLU A 20 13.40 -9.76 1.88
N LEU A 21 13.45 -9.20 3.10
CA LEU A 21 13.74 -7.77 3.31
C LEU A 21 15.08 -7.37 2.68
N ILE A 22 16.16 -8.07 3.05
CA ILE A 22 17.51 -7.74 2.57
C ILE A 22 17.61 -7.91 1.04
N PRO A 23 17.17 -9.05 0.44
CA PRO A 23 17.09 -9.18 -1.01
C PRO A 23 16.31 -8.05 -1.69
N THR A 24 15.17 -7.65 -1.12
CA THR A 24 14.35 -6.55 -1.64
C THR A 24 15.11 -5.22 -1.65
N LEU A 25 15.78 -4.87 -0.54
CA LEU A 25 16.57 -3.63 -0.46
C LEU A 25 17.76 -3.62 -1.42
N VAL A 26 18.43 -4.77 -1.58
CA VAL A 26 19.54 -4.91 -2.53
C VAL A 26 19.05 -4.70 -3.96
N ASP A 27 17.97 -5.38 -4.36
CA ASP A 27 17.41 -5.33 -5.71
C ASP A 27 16.85 -3.92 -6.04
N LEU A 28 16.15 -3.31 -5.08
CA LEU A 28 15.65 -1.92 -5.12
C LEU A 28 16.77 -0.94 -5.51
N VAL A 29 17.90 -1.00 -4.80
CA VAL A 29 19.02 -0.08 -4.97
C VAL A 29 19.82 -0.40 -6.24
N GLN A 30 20.14 -1.68 -6.48
CA GLN A 30 21.00 -2.06 -7.61
C GLN A 30 20.36 -1.84 -8.97
N LYS A 31 19.03 -1.93 -9.05
CA LYS A 31 18.32 -1.79 -10.32
C LYS A 31 17.75 -0.40 -10.55
N ALA A 32 17.82 0.52 -9.59
CA ALA A 32 17.48 1.91 -9.83
C ALA A 32 18.47 2.55 -10.83
N ARG A 33 17.98 3.45 -11.67
CA ARG A 33 18.82 4.26 -12.56
C ARG A 33 19.60 5.31 -11.79
N TYR A 34 18.98 5.90 -10.76
CA TYR A 34 19.55 6.94 -9.91
C TYR A 34 19.44 6.54 -8.42
N PRO A 35 20.20 5.52 -7.97
CA PRO A 35 20.13 5.03 -6.59
C PRO A 35 20.39 6.13 -5.54
N GLU A 36 21.19 7.15 -5.86
CA GLU A 36 21.47 8.30 -5.00
C GLU A 36 20.23 9.15 -4.64
N ARG A 37 19.16 9.02 -5.42
CA ARG A 37 17.87 9.69 -5.19
C ARG A 37 16.94 8.92 -4.25
N LEU A 38 17.30 7.70 -3.89
CA LEU A 38 16.48 6.87 -3.02
C LEU A 38 16.73 7.22 -1.55
N ARG A 39 15.62 7.49 -0.85
CA ARG A 39 15.55 7.52 0.61
C ARG A 39 14.54 6.47 1.02
N ALA A 40 14.81 5.71 2.06
CA ALA A 40 13.88 4.69 2.51
C ALA A 40 13.75 4.66 4.03
N GLY A 41 12.55 4.34 4.51
CA GLY A 41 12.25 4.03 5.89
C GLY A 41 11.75 2.60 5.99
N VAL A 42 12.34 1.82 6.90
CA VAL A 42 11.98 0.43 7.15
C VAL A 42 11.62 0.27 8.62
N CYS A 43 10.43 -0.23 8.91
CA CYS A 43 10.12 -0.74 10.25
C CYS A 43 10.51 -2.22 10.27
N TRP A 44 11.67 -2.52 10.85
CA TRP A 44 12.21 -3.87 10.94
C TRP A 44 11.81 -4.48 12.28
N GLN A 45 10.80 -5.34 12.24
CA GLN A 45 10.26 -6.06 13.37
C GLN A 45 10.80 -7.48 13.34
N HIS A 46 11.79 -7.76 14.17
CA HIS A 46 12.62 -8.95 14.01
C HIS A 46 12.70 -9.77 15.29
N ASP A 47 13.13 -11.02 15.14
CA ASP A 47 13.46 -11.87 16.29
C ASP A 47 14.95 -11.79 16.67
N GLU A 48 15.34 -12.46 17.75
CA GLU A 48 16.72 -12.45 18.25
C GLU A 48 17.75 -13.08 17.28
N GLY A 49 17.29 -13.89 16.31
CA GLY A 49 18.15 -14.53 15.32
C GLY A 49 18.55 -13.61 14.18
N GLU A 50 17.80 -12.54 13.95
CA GLU A 50 18.07 -11.55 12.92
C GLU A 50 19.00 -10.45 13.46
N ARG A 51 20.08 -10.16 12.73
CA ARG A 51 21.16 -9.26 13.19
C ARG A 51 21.50 -8.22 12.14
N VAL A 52 21.81 -7.01 12.61
CA VAL A 52 22.17 -5.89 11.73
C VAL A 52 23.37 -6.20 10.80
N ASP A 53 24.26 -7.09 11.23
CA ASP A 53 25.42 -7.54 10.44
C ASP A 53 25.03 -8.17 9.10
N ALA A 54 23.81 -8.72 8.98
CA ALA A 54 23.30 -9.26 7.72
C ALA A 54 23.17 -8.17 6.63
N PHE A 55 22.81 -6.93 7.00
CA PHE A 55 22.81 -5.81 6.05
C PHE A 55 24.23 -5.45 5.61
N ALA A 56 25.20 -5.48 6.53
CA ALA A 56 26.60 -5.25 6.19
C ALA A 56 27.14 -6.34 5.25
N ALA A 57 26.80 -7.61 5.51
CA ALA A 57 27.15 -8.74 4.66
C ALA A 57 26.53 -8.62 3.25
N ALA A 58 25.35 -8.02 3.12
CA ALA A 58 24.72 -7.66 1.85
C ALA A 58 25.35 -6.43 1.15
N GLY A 59 26.44 -5.89 1.72
CA GLY A 59 27.24 -4.82 1.15
C GLY A 59 26.61 -3.43 1.34
N PHE A 60 25.86 -3.22 2.42
CA PHE A 60 25.53 -1.89 2.91
C PHE A 60 26.60 -1.40 3.89
N ARG A 61 26.91 -0.11 3.87
CA ARG A 61 27.61 0.53 5.00
C ARG A 61 26.58 0.82 6.09
N VAL A 62 26.87 0.44 7.32
CA VAL A 62 25.94 0.55 8.44
C VAL A 62 26.52 1.49 9.50
N SER A 63 25.70 2.44 9.95
CA SER A 63 25.96 3.21 11.17
C SER A 63 24.74 3.19 12.07
N THR A 64 24.92 3.09 13.37
CA THR A 64 23.82 2.94 14.34
C THR A 64 23.75 4.15 15.25
N ASP A 65 22.54 4.65 15.49
CA ASP A 65 22.21 5.62 16.52
C ASP A 65 20.99 5.17 17.34
N VAL A 66 20.55 6.03 18.26
CA VAL A 66 19.34 5.84 19.05
C VAL A 66 18.34 6.92 18.67
N HIS A 67 17.12 6.52 18.33
CA HIS A 67 16.02 7.41 17.97
C HIS A 67 14.78 7.02 18.77
N ALA A 68 14.21 7.99 19.51
CA ALA A 68 13.03 7.77 20.36
C ALA A 68 13.15 6.58 21.34
N GLY A 69 14.37 6.29 21.83
CA GLY A 69 14.63 5.20 22.76
C GLY A 69 14.88 3.82 22.12
N HIS A 70 14.80 3.72 20.79
CA HIS A 70 15.08 2.50 20.04
C HIS A 70 16.36 2.63 19.23
N LEU A 71 17.00 1.50 18.92
CA LEU A 71 18.08 1.50 17.95
C LEU A 71 17.53 1.91 16.58
N ARG A 72 18.37 2.62 15.83
CA ARG A 72 18.09 2.93 14.44
C ARG A 72 19.38 2.82 13.65
N HIS A 73 19.30 2.18 12.49
CA HIS A 73 20.44 1.97 11.61
C HIS A 73 20.28 2.79 10.35
N ARG A 74 21.36 3.43 9.95
CA ARG A 74 21.47 4.08 8.66
C ARG A 74 22.29 3.17 7.75
N LEU A 75 21.67 2.70 6.67
CA LEU A 75 22.31 1.93 5.63
C LEU A 75 22.62 2.81 4.42
N GLU A 76 23.80 2.65 3.85
CA GLU A 76 24.16 3.27 2.58
C GLU A 76 24.64 2.24 1.57
N LYS A 77 24.15 2.35 0.33
CA LYS A 77 24.61 1.54 -0.81
C LYS A 77 24.37 2.29 -2.10
N LEU A 78 25.40 2.42 -2.95
CA LEU A 78 25.32 3.14 -4.23
C LEU A 78 24.71 4.56 -4.13
N GLY A 79 24.89 5.25 -3.00
CA GLY A 79 24.31 6.58 -2.75
C GLY A 79 22.89 6.58 -2.18
N ALA A 80 22.17 5.46 -2.22
CA ALA A 80 20.89 5.31 -1.54
C ALA A 80 21.08 5.34 -0.02
N VAL A 81 20.10 5.92 0.70
CA VAL A 81 20.07 5.95 2.16
C VAL A 81 18.81 5.25 2.66
N VAL A 82 18.97 4.27 3.54
CA VAL A 82 17.87 3.52 4.17
C VAL A 82 17.96 3.68 5.68
N TRP A 83 16.90 4.15 6.31
CA TRP A 83 16.74 4.16 7.75
C TRP A 83 15.99 2.90 8.19
N ILE A 84 16.63 2.08 9.01
CA ILE A 84 16.03 0.91 9.66
C ILE A 84 15.67 1.31 11.09
N TYR A 85 14.38 1.33 11.40
CA TYR A 85 13.86 1.44 12.75
C TYR A 85 13.79 0.02 13.34
N ASP A 86 14.62 -0.24 14.34
CA ASP A 86 14.83 -1.55 14.96
C ASP A 86 13.82 -1.75 16.09
N TYR A 87 12.98 -2.77 15.94
CA TYR A 87 11.96 -3.15 16.90
C TYR A 87 11.95 -4.66 17.08
N ALA A 88 11.79 -5.11 18.33
CA ALA A 88 11.54 -6.52 18.57
C ALA A 88 10.16 -6.90 18.04
N MET A 89 10.01 -8.12 17.51
CA MET A 89 8.75 -8.64 16.98
C MET A 89 7.56 -8.51 17.96
N ALA A 90 7.82 -8.59 19.27
CA ALA A 90 6.81 -8.50 20.33
C ALA A 90 6.24 -7.08 20.51
N GLU A 91 6.93 -6.05 19.99
CA GLU A 91 6.51 -4.65 20.06
C GLU A 91 5.57 -4.25 18.92
N SER A 92 5.40 -5.13 17.92
CA SER A 92 4.54 -4.86 16.77
C SER A 92 3.11 -4.55 17.20
N ARG A 93 2.51 -3.56 16.55
CA ARG A 93 1.09 -3.18 16.74
C ARG A 93 0.25 -3.31 15.47
N GLY A 94 0.74 -4.08 14.50
CA GLY A 94 0.05 -4.29 13.22
C GLY A 94 0.64 -3.49 12.06
N CYS A 95 0.02 -3.63 10.88
CA CYS A 95 0.58 -3.08 9.64
C CYS A 95 0.52 -1.56 9.59
N GLY A 96 -0.54 -0.94 10.10
CA GLY A 96 -0.70 0.52 10.12
C GLY A 96 0.38 1.20 10.97
N TRP A 97 0.62 0.67 12.17
CA TRP A 97 1.73 1.08 13.02
C TRP A 97 3.09 0.93 12.34
N ALA A 98 3.39 -0.23 11.75
CA ALA A 98 4.67 -0.46 11.10
C ALA A 98 4.90 0.49 9.91
N ARG A 99 3.86 0.80 9.13
CA ARG A 99 3.92 1.82 8.07
C ARG A 99 4.15 3.21 8.65
N ALA A 100 3.50 3.57 9.76
CA ALA A 100 3.70 4.86 10.42
C ALA A 100 5.13 5.02 10.97
N ILE A 101 5.73 3.96 11.50
CA ILE A 101 7.15 3.93 11.89
C ILE A 101 8.04 4.17 10.67
N ALA A 102 7.83 3.42 9.58
CA ALA A 102 8.61 3.58 8.36
C ALA A 102 8.53 5.02 7.81
N GLN A 103 7.34 5.64 7.83
CA GLN A 103 7.13 7.02 7.37
C GLN A 103 7.90 8.10 8.16
N GLN A 104 8.44 7.81 9.34
CA GLN A 104 9.24 8.78 10.10
C GLN A 104 10.52 9.21 9.38
N ALA A 105 10.98 8.44 8.39
CA ALA A 105 12.16 8.76 7.59
C ALA A 105 11.85 9.71 6.42
N PHE A 106 10.58 10.01 6.16
CA PHE A 106 10.17 10.92 5.10
C PHE A 106 10.64 12.35 5.41
N SER A 107 11.29 12.97 4.43
CA SER A 107 11.91 14.30 4.55
C SER A 107 11.60 15.15 3.31
N ASP A 108 10.31 15.21 2.97
CA ASP A 108 9.76 15.99 1.86
C ASP A 108 10.30 15.58 0.48
N GLU A 109 10.65 14.31 0.28
CA GLU A 109 10.97 13.78 -1.05
C GLU A 109 9.84 14.05 -2.04
N ALA A 110 10.18 14.25 -3.31
CA ALA A 110 9.21 14.62 -4.33
C ALA A 110 8.22 13.51 -4.67
N TYR A 111 8.65 12.26 -4.57
CA TYR A 111 7.83 11.07 -4.78
C TYR A 111 7.86 10.15 -3.57
N THR A 112 6.81 9.34 -3.42
CA THR A 112 6.76 8.25 -2.44
C THR A 112 6.42 6.93 -3.13
N LEU A 113 7.03 5.85 -2.66
CA LEU A 113 6.75 4.47 -3.03
C LEU A 113 6.44 3.67 -1.75
N GLN A 114 5.21 3.19 -1.62
CA GLN A 114 4.81 2.26 -0.58
C GLN A 114 5.00 0.83 -1.08
N LEU A 115 5.65 -0.01 -0.27
CA LEU A 115 5.91 -1.42 -0.57
C LEU A 115 5.65 -2.32 0.65
N ASP A 116 5.65 -3.62 0.39
CA ASP A 116 5.98 -4.66 1.37
C ASP A 116 7.47 -5.07 1.25
N SER A 117 7.97 -5.88 2.18
CA SER A 117 9.38 -6.28 2.29
C SER A 117 9.85 -7.39 1.35
N HIS A 118 9.05 -7.82 0.37
CA HIS A 118 9.31 -8.99 -0.47
C HIS A 118 8.97 -8.70 -1.93
N HIS A 119 9.85 -7.90 -2.54
CA HIS A 119 9.72 -7.42 -3.90
C HIS A 119 10.97 -7.67 -4.74
N ARG A 120 10.80 -7.69 -6.05
CA ARG A 120 11.88 -7.57 -7.05
C ARG A 120 11.54 -6.48 -8.05
N PHE A 121 12.56 -5.90 -8.66
CA PHE A 121 12.45 -4.71 -9.49
C PHE A 121 12.96 -4.96 -10.90
N ALA A 122 12.42 -4.18 -11.83
CA ALA A 122 12.92 -4.05 -13.18
C ALA A 122 14.16 -3.14 -13.15
N ARG A 123 15.01 -3.25 -14.17
CA ARG A 123 16.10 -2.29 -14.34
C ARG A 123 15.51 -0.92 -14.70
N HIS A 124 16.00 0.12 -14.02
CA HIS A 124 15.56 1.52 -14.12
C HIS A 124 14.11 1.77 -13.66
N TRP A 125 13.60 0.94 -12.74
CA TRP A 125 12.23 1.02 -12.24
C TRP A 125 11.84 2.43 -11.73
N ASP A 126 12.78 3.16 -11.13
CA ASP A 126 12.60 4.50 -10.56
C ASP A 126 12.21 5.52 -11.63
N SER A 127 12.97 5.55 -12.72
CA SER A 127 12.70 6.44 -13.86
C SER A 127 11.41 6.05 -14.57
N ASP A 128 11.12 4.75 -14.66
CA ASP A 128 9.91 4.26 -15.32
C ASP A 128 8.64 4.59 -14.51
N LEU A 129 8.67 4.48 -13.17
CA LEU A 129 7.57 4.89 -12.30
C LEU A 129 7.33 6.40 -12.36
N ILE A 130 8.38 7.21 -12.27
CA ILE A 130 8.28 8.67 -12.42
C ILE A 130 7.68 9.01 -13.79
N GLY A 131 8.19 8.43 -14.87
CA GLY A 131 7.67 8.66 -16.21
C GLY A 131 6.19 8.30 -16.36
N MET A 132 5.75 7.19 -15.76
CA MET A 132 4.33 6.80 -15.76
C MET A 132 3.45 7.76 -14.96
N LEU A 133 3.90 8.20 -13.79
CA LEU A 133 3.16 9.13 -12.94
C LEU A 133 3.05 10.52 -13.60
N GLU A 134 4.16 11.02 -14.15
CA GLU A 134 4.20 12.33 -14.80
C GLU A 134 3.38 12.38 -16.10
N ALA A 135 3.30 11.27 -16.83
CA ALA A 135 2.42 11.17 -17.99
C ALA A 135 0.93 11.35 -17.64
N LEU A 136 0.53 11.03 -16.39
CA LEU A 136 -0.84 11.21 -15.89
C LEU A 136 -1.19 12.65 -15.53
N ARG A 137 -0.23 13.58 -15.44
CA ARG A 137 -0.50 14.98 -15.03
C ARG A 137 -1.49 15.71 -15.92
N ARG A 138 -1.60 15.29 -17.19
CA ARG A 138 -2.60 15.81 -18.14
C ARG A 138 -4.04 15.37 -17.80
N ARG A 139 -4.21 14.28 -17.06
CA ARG A 139 -5.49 13.66 -16.70
C ARG A 139 -5.85 13.84 -15.22
N SER A 140 -4.85 13.96 -14.35
CA SER A 140 -5.04 14.15 -12.91
C SER A 140 -3.96 15.06 -12.34
N ARG A 141 -4.35 15.94 -11.42
CA ARG A 141 -3.38 16.78 -10.69
C ARG A 141 -2.70 16.02 -9.56
N ARG A 142 -3.31 14.94 -9.07
CA ARG A 142 -2.85 14.15 -7.91
C ARG A 142 -2.99 12.63 -8.20
N PRO A 143 -2.36 12.12 -9.26
CA PRO A 143 -2.36 10.70 -9.57
C PRO A 143 -1.67 9.88 -8.46
N VAL A 144 -2.18 8.68 -8.25
CA VAL A 144 -1.52 7.61 -7.51
C VAL A 144 -1.56 6.37 -8.37
N LEU A 145 -0.40 5.78 -8.65
CA LEU A 145 -0.30 4.46 -9.26
C LEU A 145 -0.48 3.41 -8.17
N VAL A 146 -1.46 2.53 -8.32
CA VAL A 146 -1.75 1.42 -7.39
C VAL A 146 -1.91 0.13 -8.17
N ALA A 147 -1.49 -0.99 -7.59
CA ALA A 147 -1.61 -2.27 -8.24
C ALA A 147 -1.37 -3.43 -7.27
N HIS A 148 -1.85 -4.61 -7.65
CA HIS A 148 -1.26 -5.87 -7.20
C HIS A 148 -0.25 -6.31 -8.27
N PRO A 149 1.07 -6.16 -8.03
CA PRO A 149 2.09 -6.50 -9.02
C PRO A 149 2.05 -8.00 -9.41
N PRO A 150 2.64 -8.38 -10.56
CA PRO A 150 2.80 -9.80 -10.92
C PRO A 150 3.60 -10.56 -9.84
N ALA A 151 3.30 -11.85 -9.70
CA ALA A 151 3.96 -12.71 -8.72
C ALA A 151 5.43 -13.02 -9.10
N TYR A 152 6.29 -13.20 -8.10
CA TYR A 152 7.55 -13.94 -8.24
C TYR A 152 7.71 -14.99 -7.14
N GLU A 153 8.62 -15.93 -7.36
CA GLU A 153 9.03 -16.93 -6.37
C GLU A 153 10.51 -16.69 -5.98
N PRO A 154 10.85 -16.67 -4.68
CA PRO A 154 12.24 -16.55 -4.24
C PRO A 154 13.16 -17.58 -4.89
N GLY A 155 14.35 -17.14 -5.29
CA GLY A 155 15.33 -17.97 -6.01
C GLY A 155 15.07 -18.10 -7.51
N GLN A 156 13.93 -17.65 -8.04
CA GLN A 156 13.68 -17.59 -9.48
C GLN A 156 14.01 -16.21 -10.04
N ALA A 157 14.48 -16.18 -11.30
CA ALA A 157 14.70 -14.93 -12.00
C ALA A 157 13.35 -14.28 -12.38
N VAL A 158 13.22 -12.99 -12.11
CA VAL A 158 12.08 -12.21 -12.60
C VAL A 158 12.37 -11.66 -14.01
N PRO A 159 11.35 -11.51 -14.87
CA PRO A 159 11.50 -10.80 -16.14
C PRO A 159 12.07 -9.39 -15.94
N SER A 160 12.68 -8.83 -16.99
CA SER A 160 13.27 -7.48 -16.92
C SER A 160 12.21 -6.37 -16.85
N ARG A 161 11.00 -6.65 -17.35
CA ARG A 161 9.79 -5.82 -17.27
C ARG A 161 8.57 -6.71 -17.50
N CYS A 162 7.40 -6.25 -17.07
CA CYS A 162 6.12 -6.86 -17.41
C CYS A 162 5.32 -5.86 -18.25
N ASP A 163 5.16 -6.13 -19.54
CA ASP A 163 4.42 -5.27 -20.48
C ASP A 163 2.88 -5.46 -20.38
N GLU A 164 2.43 -6.30 -19.44
CA GLU A 164 1.02 -6.52 -19.12
C GLU A 164 0.61 -5.65 -17.93
N GLY A 165 -0.59 -5.07 -17.98
CA GLY A 165 -1.18 -4.34 -16.87
C GLY A 165 -2.04 -5.24 -15.99
N TYR A 166 -2.11 -4.94 -14.69
CA TYR A 166 -2.97 -5.65 -13.74
C TYR A 166 -3.84 -4.65 -12.98
N GLN A 167 -5.08 -5.04 -12.70
CA GLN A 167 -6.06 -4.23 -11.99
C GLN A 167 -6.54 -4.92 -10.71
N ILE A 168 -6.94 -4.09 -9.75
CA ILE A 168 -7.54 -4.51 -8.49
C ILE A 168 -9.06 -4.51 -8.68
N ASP A 169 -9.65 -5.70 -8.73
CA ASP A 169 -11.08 -5.90 -8.98
C ASP A 169 -11.86 -6.22 -7.72
N PHE A 170 -13.11 -5.76 -7.69
CA PHE A 170 -14.07 -6.11 -6.67
C PHE A 170 -14.46 -7.59 -6.76
N VAL A 171 -14.49 -8.29 -5.62
CA VAL A 171 -14.96 -9.68 -5.53
C VAL A 171 -16.26 -9.76 -4.72
N ALA A 172 -16.25 -9.21 -3.51
CA ALA A 172 -17.35 -9.36 -2.56
C ALA A 172 -17.26 -8.31 -1.44
N PHE A 173 -18.38 -8.14 -0.72
CA PHE A 173 -18.33 -7.61 0.63
C PHE A 173 -18.08 -8.74 1.63
N GLY A 174 -17.25 -8.51 2.65
CA GLY A 174 -16.90 -9.50 3.66
C GLY A 174 -15.62 -10.31 3.38
N GLY A 175 -15.30 -11.24 4.28
CA GLY A 175 -13.97 -11.84 4.45
C GLY A 175 -13.21 -11.20 5.62
N PRO A 176 -11.86 -11.23 5.63
CA PRO A 176 -11.09 -10.64 6.72
C PRO A 176 -11.25 -9.11 6.84
N GLY A 177 -11.84 -8.43 5.84
CA GLY A 177 -12.08 -6.98 5.79
C GLY A 177 -13.44 -6.60 5.18
N VAL A 178 -13.65 -5.30 4.90
CA VAL A 178 -14.93 -4.77 4.39
C VAL A 178 -15.19 -5.14 2.92
N ILE A 179 -14.15 -5.04 2.09
CA ILE A 179 -14.18 -5.41 0.68
C ILE A 179 -13.09 -6.43 0.43
N ARG A 180 -13.43 -7.49 -0.30
CA ARG A 180 -12.46 -8.40 -0.87
C ARG A 180 -12.16 -8.01 -2.30
N THR A 181 -10.88 -7.94 -2.62
CA THR A 181 -10.38 -7.66 -3.98
C THR A 181 -9.60 -8.84 -4.55
N ARG A 182 -9.32 -8.78 -5.84
CA ARG A 182 -8.41 -9.73 -6.54
C ARG A 182 -7.63 -8.99 -7.62
N SER A 183 -6.39 -9.40 -7.83
CA SER A 183 -5.62 -8.98 -9.02
C SER A 183 -6.08 -9.74 -10.27
N THR A 184 -6.35 -9.03 -11.36
CA THR A 184 -6.57 -9.64 -12.68
C THR A 184 -5.85 -8.85 -13.77
N PRO A 185 -5.50 -9.47 -14.91
CA PRO A 185 -4.95 -8.73 -16.05
C PRO A 185 -5.93 -7.67 -16.57
N ILE A 186 -5.43 -6.52 -17.00
CA ILE A 186 -6.21 -5.48 -17.67
C ILE A 186 -6.61 -6.00 -19.05
N ALA A 187 -7.85 -6.47 -19.17
CA ALA A 187 -8.41 -6.94 -20.43
C ALA A 187 -9.09 -5.81 -21.23
N TYR A 188 -9.53 -4.74 -20.55
CA TYR A 188 -10.25 -3.63 -21.17
C TYR A 188 -9.75 -2.27 -20.66
N PRO A 189 -9.41 -1.32 -21.55
CA PRO A 189 -9.31 -1.48 -23.00
C PRO A 189 -8.16 -2.44 -23.40
N PRO A 190 -8.33 -3.30 -24.41
CA PRO A 190 -7.27 -4.20 -24.87
C PRO A 190 -6.03 -3.41 -25.31
N GLY A 191 -4.84 -3.86 -24.90
CA GLY A 191 -3.58 -3.22 -25.27
C GLY A 191 -3.41 -1.81 -24.69
N ALA A 192 -3.97 -1.55 -23.50
CA ALA A 192 -3.79 -0.30 -22.79
C ALA A 192 -2.30 0.13 -22.79
N ASN A 193 -2.04 1.33 -23.31
CA ASN A 193 -0.69 1.90 -23.45
C ASN A 193 -0.44 3.07 -22.49
N ALA A 194 -1.37 3.29 -21.56
CA ALA A 194 -1.33 4.30 -20.52
C ALA A 194 -2.09 3.79 -19.29
N PRO A 195 -1.77 4.24 -18.07
CA PRO A 195 -2.47 3.78 -16.87
C PRO A 195 -3.98 4.05 -16.95
N ILE A 196 -4.79 3.13 -16.42
CA ILE A 196 -6.27 3.23 -16.40
C ILE A 196 -6.74 3.60 -14.98
N ARG A 197 -7.91 4.21 -14.83
CA ARG A 197 -8.44 4.56 -13.50
C ARG A 197 -8.66 3.31 -12.65
N ALA A 198 -8.41 3.47 -11.35
CA ALA A 198 -8.57 2.45 -10.34
C ALA A 198 -9.62 2.87 -9.30
N ARG A 199 -10.27 1.88 -8.69
CA ARG A 199 -11.23 2.07 -7.59
C ARG A 199 -10.59 1.84 -6.23
N PHE A 200 -9.76 0.80 -6.15
CA PHE A 200 -9.23 0.27 -4.90
C PHE A 200 -7.73 0.53 -4.82
N PHE A 201 -7.23 0.49 -3.60
CA PHE A 201 -5.82 0.63 -3.28
C PHE A 201 -5.24 -0.76 -3.00
N SER A 202 -3.93 -0.93 -3.13
CA SER A 202 -3.23 -2.09 -2.58
C SER A 202 -2.26 -1.61 -1.49
N GLY A 203 -2.21 -2.34 -0.38
CA GLY A 203 -1.24 -2.04 0.67
C GLY A 203 0.20 -2.26 0.19
N GLY A 204 0.42 -3.27 -0.66
CA GLY A 204 1.76 -3.74 -1.03
C GLY A 204 2.45 -2.95 -2.14
N PHE A 205 1.75 -2.08 -2.88
CA PHE A 205 2.34 -1.22 -3.91
C PHE A 205 1.52 0.04 -4.16
N ALA A 206 2.12 1.21 -3.93
CA ALA A 206 1.57 2.49 -4.38
C ALA A 206 2.67 3.53 -4.66
N PHE A 207 2.56 4.27 -5.76
CA PHE A 207 3.49 5.33 -6.15
C PHE A 207 2.79 6.65 -6.41
N ALA A 208 3.24 7.73 -5.78
CA ALA A 208 2.60 9.05 -5.83
C ALA A 208 3.60 10.19 -5.61
N ASP A 209 3.11 11.43 -5.66
CA ASP A 209 3.81 12.58 -5.09
C ASP A 209 4.09 12.34 -3.60
N GLY A 210 5.24 12.79 -3.10
CA GLY A 210 5.60 12.66 -1.69
C GLY A 210 4.64 13.40 -0.75
N THR A 211 3.89 14.40 -1.24
CA THR A 211 2.80 15.02 -0.47
C THR A 211 1.75 14.01 0.01
N PHE A 212 1.62 12.86 -0.67
CA PHE A 212 0.72 11.78 -0.27
C PHE A 212 1.01 11.29 1.16
N VAL A 213 2.28 11.22 1.57
CA VAL A 213 2.67 10.79 2.94
C VAL A 213 2.10 11.74 4.00
N ARG A 214 2.04 13.05 3.71
CA ARG A 214 1.51 14.06 4.66
C ARG A 214 -0.01 14.14 4.64
N ASP A 215 -0.61 14.00 3.47
CA ASP A 215 -2.06 14.09 3.31
C ASP A 215 -2.77 12.82 3.77
N VAL A 216 -2.17 11.66 3.50
CA VAL A 216 -2.71 10.33 3.77
C VAL A 216 -1.68 9.52 4.57
N PRO A 217 -1.33 9.96 5.80
CA PRO A 217 -0.35 9.25 6.61
C PRO A 217 -0.84 7.85 6.98
N ALA A 218 0.06 6.92 7.26
CA ALA A 218 -0.35 5.63 7.81
C ALA A 218 -1.09 5.84 9.14
N ASP A 219 -2.16 5.07 9.37
CA ASP A 219 -2.90 5.09 10.62
C ASP A 219 -2.19 4.17 11.63
N PRO A 220 -1.54 4.70 12.68
CA PRO A 220 -0.79 3.89 13.63
C PRO A 220 -1.68 2.97 14.48
N ASP A 221 -2.99 3.23 14.55
CA ASP A 221 -3.94 2.39 15.28
C ASP A 221 -4.58 1.31 14.39
N HIS A 222 -4.31 1.33 13.08
CA HIS A 222 -4.80 0.33 12.16
C HIS A 222 -4.00 -0.98 12.27
N TYR A 223 -4.71 -2.10 12.48
CA TYR A 223 -4.10 -3.43 12.63
C TYR A 223 -3.91 -4.16 11.30
N PHE A 224 -4.95 -4.76 10.72
CA PHE A 224 -4.92 -5.48 9.43
C PHE A 224 -6.30 -5.49 8.74
N ASN A 225 -6.31 -5.91 7.47
CA ASN A 225 -7.47 -6.26 6.63
C ASN A 225 -8.41 -5.13 6.18
N THR A 226 -8.39 -3.95 6.81
CA THR A 226 -9.17 -2.79 6.34
C THR A 226 -8.30 -1.64 5.81
N GLU A 227 -6.98 -1.77 5.86
CA GLU A 227 -6.02 -0.77 5.37
C GLU A 227 -6.26 -0.40 3.89
N GLU A 228 -6.40 -1.38 3.01
CA GLU A 228 -6.47 -1.11 1.57
C GLU A 228 -7.70 -0.27 1.19
N ILE A 229 -8.88 -0.65 1.70
CA ILE A 229 -10.12 0.09 1.42
C ILE A 229 -10.14 1.45 2.11
N THR A 230 -9.57 1.56 3.32
CA THR A 230 -9.47 2.85 3.99
C THR A 230 -8.49 3.77 3.26
N LEU A 231 -7.34 3.29 2.79
CA LEU A 231 -6.43 4.06 1.94
C LEU A 231 -7.07 4.52 0.64
N ALA A 232 -7.87 3.69 -0.02
CA ALA A 232 -8.61 4.08 -1.22
C ALA A 232 -9.54 5.27 -0.95
N VAL A 233 -10.36 5.18 0.10
CA VAL A 233 -11.30 6.24 0.49
C VAL A 233 -10.55 7.49 0.96
N ARG A 234 -9.49 7.34 1.74
CA ARG A 234 -8.68 8.45 2.26
C ARG A 234 -7.96 9.21 1.15
N ALA A 235 -7.34 8.49 0.22
CA ALA A 235 -6.75 9.07 -0.98
C ALA A 235 -7.81 9.83 -1.78
N TYR A 236 -8.95 9.20 -2.05
CA TYR A 236 -10.02 9.81 -2.81
C TYR A 236 -10.55 11.09 -2.15
N THR A 237 -10.89 11.05 -0.86
CA THR A 237 -11.42 12.22 -0.13
C THR A 237 -10.39 13.34 0.04
N HIS A 238 -9.09 13.05 -0.03
CA HIS A 238 -8.00 14.02 -0.14
C HIS A 238 -7.70 14.49 -1.58
N GLY A 239 -8.54 14.11 -2.54
CA GLY A 239 -8.46 14.59 -3.93
C GLY A 239 -7.42 13.87 -4.80
N TYR A 240 -6.95 12.68 -4.40
CA TYR A 240 -6.08 11.83 -5.20
C TYR A 240 -6.87 10.91 -6.14
N ASP A 241 -6.43 10.78 -7.39
CA ASP A 241 -7.04 9.89 -8.37
C ASP A 241 -6.19 8.63 -8.51
N LEU A 242 -6.79 7.46 -8.33
CA LEU A 242 -6.09 6.19 -8.39
C LEU A 242 -6.02 5.69 -9.83
N PHE A 243 -4.89 5.09 -10.20
CA PHE A 243 -4.66 4.50 -11.52
C PHE A 243 -3.92 3.16 -11.41
N HIS A 244 -4.34 2.17 -12.19
CA HIS A 244 -3.58 0.95 -12.40
C HIS A 244 -2.51 1.17 -13.48
N PRO A 245 -1.23 0.85 -13.22
CA PRO A 245 -0.21 0.79 -14.25
C PRO A 245 -0.62 -0.13 -15.41
N HIS A 246 -0.34 0.30 -16.63
CA HIS A 246 -0.55 -0.51 -17.83
C HIS A 246 0.61 -1.49 -18.11
N ARG A 247 1.67 -1.40 -17.31
CA ARG A 247 2.86 -2.26 -17.29
C ARG A 247 3.46 -2.21 -15.89
N HIS A 248 4.18 -3.26 -15.49
CA HIS A 248 4.82 -3.34 -14.17
C HIS A 248 6.33 -3.37 -14.25
N VAL A 249 6.92 -2.73 -13.24
CA VAL A 249 8.37 -2.68 -12.99
C VAL A 249 8.75 -3.25 -11.63
N VAL A 250 7.79 -3.92 -10.99
CA VAL A 250 7.88 -4.51 -9.65
C VAL A 250 7.17 -5.86 -9.68
N TRP A 251 7.68 -6.84 -8.91
CA TRP A 251 7.06 -8.15 -8.67
C TRP A 251 6.93 -8.39 -7.17
N HIS A 252 5.88 -9.09 -6.76
CA HIS A 252 5.54 -9.36 -5.35
C HIS A 252 5.53 -10.86 -5.05
N TYR A 253 6.00 -11.28 -3.88
CA TYR A 253 5.95 -12.68 -3.45
C TYR A 253 4.70 -12.97 -2.58
N TYR A 254 3.65 -13.49 -3.21
CA TYR A 254 2.38 -13.79 -2.54
C TYR A 254 2.36 -15.12 -1.75
N GLY A 255 3.11 -16.12 -2.21
CA GLY A 255 3.02 -17.51 -1.74
C GLY A 255 3.75 -17.76 -0.41
N ARG A 256 3.23 -17.23 0.71
CA ARG A 256 3.92 -17.28 2.01
C ARG A 256 3.17 -18.06 3.10
N PRO A 257 2.88 -19.37 2.92
CA PRO A 257 2.15 -20.16 3.90
C PRO A 257 2.92 -20.35 5.20
N ASP A 258 4.23 -20.57 5.12
CA ASP A 258 5.09 -20.86 6.28
C ASP A 258 5.71 -19.60 6.90
N ALA A 259 5.44 -18.42 6.34
CA ALA A 259 5.99 -17.18 6.87
C ALA A 259 5.32 -16.80 8.19
N PRO A 260 6.11 -16.42 9.23
CA PRO A 260 5.56 -15.97 10.50
C PRO A 260 4.53 -14.87 10.30
N LYS A 261 3.41 -14.97 11.01
CA LYS A 261 2.39 -13.93 11.04
C LYS A 261 2.36 -13.31 12.42
N VAL A 262 2.31 -11.98 12.45
CA VAL A 262 2.27 -11.23 13.71
C VAL A 262 1.09 -11.63 14.60
N TRP A 263 -0.07 -11.96 14.03
CA TRP A 263 -1.23 -12.39 14.82
C TRP A 263 -1.03 -13.77 15.46
N ASP A 264 -0.28 -14.67 14.82
CA ASP A 264 0.03 -15.99 15.40
C ASP A 264 1.04 -15.83 16.56
N ASP A 265 2.10 -15.05 16.34
CA ASP A 265 3.12 -14.76 17.34
C ASP A 265 2.53 -14.01 18.56
N GLN A 266 1.67 -13.01 18.33
CA GLN A 266 0.98 -12.29 19.40
C GLN A 266 -0.01 -13.18 20.16
N ALA A 267 -0.78 -14.03 19.47
CA ALA A 267 -1.71 -14.95 20.14
C ALA A 267 -0.96 -15.92 21.06
N LEU A 268 0.20 -16.43 20.62
CA LEU A 268 1.07 -17.27 21.42
C LEU A 268 1.66 -16.52 22.62
N ALA A 269 2.15 -15.30 22.44
CA ALA A 269 2.67 -14.47 23.52
C ALA A 269 1.59 -14.10 24.56
N LEU A 270 0.37 -13.80 24.10
CA LEU A 270 -0.78 -13.51 24.95
C LEU A 270 -1.17 -14.74 25.78
N ALA A 271 -1.21 -15.93 25.15
CA ALA A 271 -1.48 -17.18 25.84
C ALA A 271 -0.44 -17.53 26.93
N ARG A 272 0.81 -17.07 26.77
CA ARG A 272 1.89 -17.22 27.77
C ARG A 272 1.92 -16.10 28.82
N GLY A 273 1.10 -15.05 28.67
CA GLY A 273 1.11 -13.89 29.58
C GLY A 273 2.30 -12.96 29.40
N GLU A 274 2.99 -13.04 28.27
CA GLU A 274 4.17 -12.22 27.95
C GLU A 274 3.80 -10.84 27.38
N THR A 275 2.56 -10.68 26.94
CA THR A 275 2.03 -9.42 26.41
C THR A 275 0.57 -9.22 26.82
N VAL A 276 0.15 -7.96 26.81
CA VAL A 276 -1.27 -7.56 26.92
C VAL A 276 -1.87 -7.17 25.56
N LEU A 277 -1.05 -7.20 24.49
CA LEU A 277 -1.50 -6.94 23.14
C LEU A 277 -2.29 -8.14 22.62
N ASP A 278 -3.55 -7.87 22.23
CA ASP A 278 -4.45 -8.85 21.62
C ASP A 278 -4.73 -8.43 20.18
N GLY A 279 -3.97 -9.01 19.25
CA GLY A 279 -4.10 -8.73 17.81
C GLY A 279 -5.49 -9.04 17.25
N ALA A 280 -6.19 -10.05 17.79
CA ALA A 280 -7.55 -10.38 17.36
C ALA A 280 -8.53 -9.27 17.78
N ARG A 281 -8.42 -8.78 19.01
CA ARG A 281 -9.20 -7.65 19.50
C ARG A 281 -8.89 -6.35 18.74
N LEU A 282 -7.62 -6.09 18.41
CA LEU A 282 -7.23 -4.96 17.59
C LEU A 282 -7.83 -5.04 16.18
N GLY A 283 -7.79 -6.21 15.55
CA GLY A 283 -8.42 -6.46 14.25
C GLY A 283 -9.94 -6.25 14.27
N LEU A 284 -10.64 -6.78 15.27
CA LEU A 284 -12.08 -6.57 15.43
C LEU A 284 -12.46 -5.11 15.64
N ARG A 285 -11.67 -4.38 16.46
CA ARG A 285 -11.85 -2.94 16.64
C ARG A 285 -11.65 -2.18 15.32
N ALA A 286 -10.55 -2.44 14.61
CA ALA A 286 -10.27 -1.79 13.33
C ALA A 286 -11.35 -2.07 12.28
N LEU A 287 -11.91 -3.28 12.24
CA LEU A 287 -13.04 -3.60 11.37
C LEU A 287 -14.29 -2.81 11.76
N SER A 288 -14.66 -2.83 13.04
CA SER A 288 -15.84 -2.11 13.57
C SER A 288 -15.75 -0.60 13.31
N ASP A 289 -14.58 0.00 13.57
CA ASP A 289 -14.35 1.43 13.36
C ASP A 289 -14.54 1.81 11.88
N VAL A 290 -14.10 0.96 10.95
CA VAL A 290 -14.29 1.19 9.50
C VAL A 290 -15.72 0.95 9.06
N GLU A 291 -16.38 -0.12 9.54
CA GLU A 291 -17.80 -0.37 9.22
C GLU A 291 -18.69 0.80 9.68
N ASN A 292 -18.43 1.35 10.87
CA ASN A 292 -19.12 2.53 11.37
C ASN A 292 -18.79 3.79 10.56
N ALA A 293 -17.51 4.02 10.23
CA ALA A 293 -17.09 5.15 9.41
C ALA A 293 -17.71 5.15 8.01
N PHE A 294 -18.00 3.96 7.47
CA PHE A 294 -18.62 3.78 6.16
C PHE A 294 -20.15 3.62 6.20
N GLY A 295 -20.78 3.75 7.37
CA GLY A 295 -22.24 3.68 7.50
C GLY A 295 -22.80 2.29 7.20
N MET A 296 -22.02 1.22 7.47
CA MET A 296 -22.47 -0.15 7.22
C MET A 296 -23.52 -0.63 8.24
N HIS A 297 -23.66 0.08 9.36
CA HIS A 297 -24.61 -0.21 10.45
C HIS A 297 -25.55 0.97 10.74
N GLY A 298 -25.70 1.92 9.81
CA GLY A 298 -26.49 3.13 9.99
C GLY A 298 -25.86 4.33 9.29
N ASP A 299 -25.99 5.52 9.87
CA ASP A 299 -25.34 6.71 9.34
C ASP A 299 -23.81 6.63 9.50
N PRO A 300 -23.02 7.06 8.48
CA PRO A 300 -21.57 7.12 8.58
C PRO A 300 -21.09 7.94 9.79
N VAL A 301 -20.24 7.35 10.62
CA VAL A 301 -19.63 8.03 11.76
C VAL A 301 -18.46 8.89 11.28
N PRO A 302 -18.42 10.20 11.57
CA PRO A 302 -17.30 11.06 11.18
C PRO A 302 -15.97 10.59 11.79
N VAL A 303 -14.93 10.53 10.97
CA VAL A 303 -13.58 10.13 11.36
C VAL A 303 -12.56 11.18 10.88
N PRO A 304 -11.49 11.45 11.66
CA PRO A 304 -10.56 12.54 11.38
C PRO A 304 -9.66 12.28 10.17
N TRP A 305 -9.55 11.03 9.72
CA TRP A 305 -8.66 10.62 8.64
C TRP A 305 -9.26 10.80 7.22
N LEU A 306 -10.54 11.17 7.11
CA LEU A 306 -11.18 11.52 5.83
C LEU A 306 -10.77 12.92 5.38
N GLY A 307 -10.50 13.04 4.08
CA GLY A 307 -10.27 14.34 3.46
C GLY A 307 -11.56 15.15 3.26
N ARG A 308 -11.38 16.42 2.91
CA ARG A 308 -12.48 17.39 2.71
C ARG A 308 -12.66 17.82 1.25
N ARG A 309 -11.88 17.27 0.31
CA ARG A 309 -11.95 17.67 -1.11
C ARG A 309 -13.06 16.95 -1.87
N ARG A 310 -13.36 15.71 -1.49
CA ARG A 310 -14.46 14.89 -2.01
C ARG A 310 -15.08 14.10 -0.86
N SER A 311 -16.36 13.75 -0.96
CA SER A 311 -17.08 13.05 0.11
C SER A 311 -16.97 11.52 0.00
N LEU A 312 -17.35 10.80 1.07
CA LEU A 312 -17.52 9.34 1.03
C LEU A 312 -18.58 8.92 -0.01
N ALA A 313 -19.69 9.66 -0.11
CA ALA A 313 -20.74 9.40 -1.08
C ALA A 313 -20.24 9.58 -2.53
N ASP A 314 -19.33 10.52 -2.77
CA ASP A 314 -18.68 10.69 -4.07
C ASP A 314 -17.77 9.50 -4.39
N TYR A 315 -17.07 8.95 -3.40
CA TYR A 315 -16.28 7.73 -3.59
C TYR A 315 -17.16 6.53 -3.89
N GLU A 316 -18.27 6.34 -3.17
CA GLU A 316 -19.23 5.26 -3.42
C GLU A 316 -19.76 5.31 -4.86
N ARG A 317 -20.11 6.50 -5.36
CA ARG A 317 -20.52 6.72 -6.75
C ARG A 317 -19.41 6.39 -7.74
N TYR A 318 -18.22 6.96 -7.54
CA TYR A 318 -17.05 6.72 -8.40
C TYR A 318 -16.66 5.24 -8.47
N ALA A 319 -16.60 4.58 -7.31
CA ALA A 319 -16.26 3.17 -7.20
C ALA A 319 -17.43 2.26 -7.59
N GLY A 320 -18.64 2.79 -7.77
CA GLY A 320 -19.83 2.03 -8.11
C GLY A 320 -20.17 0.98 -7.05
N ILE A 321 -20.05 1.34 -5.77
CA ILE A 321 -20.36 0.48 -4.62
C ILE A 321 -21.20 1.24 -3.60
N SER A 322 -21.99 0.53 -2.80
CA SER A 322 -22.58 1.07 -1.57
C SER A 322 -22.16 0.22 -0.38
N PHE A 323 -21.45 0.83 0.57
CA PHE A 323 -21.05 0.17 1.81
C PHE A 323 -22.27 -0.17 2.67
N ALA A 324 -23.17 0.80 2.85
CA ALA A 324 -24.40 0.64 3.64
C ALA A 324 -25.28 -0.51 3.12
N ARG A 325 -25.46 -0.60 1.80
CA ARG A 325 -26.30 -1.63 1.17
C ARG A 325 -25.55 -2.93 0.92
N ARG A 326 -24.21 -2.90 0.94
CA ARG A 326 -23.33 -4.00 0.51
C ARG A 326 -23.69 -4.47 -0.89
N GLU A 327 -23.81 -3.50 -1.79
CA GLU A 327 -24.20 -3.68 -3.20
C GLU A 327 -23.19 -3.00 -4.12
N ALA A 328 -23.19 -3.39 -5.39
CA ALA A 328 -22.29 -2.84 -6.40
C ALA A 328 -23.02 -2.64 -7.74
N THR A 329 -22.56 -1.66 -8.51
CA THR A 329 -23.04 -1.47 -9.88
C THR A 329 -22.57 -2.60 -10.79
N LEU A 330 -23.26 -2.80 -11.92
CA LEU A 330 -22.85 -3.76 -12.94
C LEU A 330 -21.43 -3.50 -13.44
N GLN A 331 -21.03 -2.24 -13.59
CA GLN A 331 -19.69 -1.85 -14.04
C GLN A 331 -18.61 -2.37 -13.09
N THR A 332 -18.83 -2.24 -11.79
CA THR A 332 -17.90 -2.74 -10.77
C THR A 332 -17.84 -4.27 -10.75
N LEU A 333 -19.00 -4.95 -10.85
CA LEU A 333 -19.06 -6.41 -10.92
C LEU A 333 -18.42 -6.98 -12.20
N CYS A 334 -18.52 -6.26 -13.30
CA CYS A 334 -17.94 -6.61 -14.60
C CYS A 334 -16.52 -6.08 -14.81
N ARG A 335 -15.87 -5.51 -13.78
CA ARG A 335 -14.45 -5.10 -13.82
C ARG A 335 -14.15 -4.01 -14.87
N ILE A 336 -15.15 -3.20 -15.19
CA ILE A 336 -15.05 -2.08 -16.14
C ILE A 336 -14.43 -0.90 -15.40
N GLU A 337 -13.51 -0.14 -16.00
CA GLU A 337 -12.90 1.08 -15.43
C GLU A 337 -13.95 2.05 -14.82
N PRO A 338 -13.68 2.72 -13.67
CA PRO A 338 -14.62 3.68 -13.10
C PRO A 338 -14.75 4.96 -13.95
N SER A 339 -15.98 5.47 -14.08
CA SER A 339 -16.31 6.69 -14.81
C SER A 339 -17.02 7.72 -13.92
N ASP A 340 -17.16 8.94 -14.43
CA ASP A 340 -17.82 10.04 -13.73
C ASP A 340 -19.33 10.09 -14.01
N ASP A 341 -19.87 9.07 -14.71
CA ASP A 341 -21.26 9.06 -15.20
C ASP A 341 -22.29 9.09 -14.06
N ASP A 342 -21.94 8.51 -12.91
CA ASP A 342 -22.82 8.40 -11.74
C ASP A 342 -22.94 9.69 -10.91
N PHE A 343 -22.10 10.71 -11.17
CA PHE A 343 -22.18 11.99 -10.46
C PHE A 343 -23.38 12.84 -10.87
N GLY A 344 -23.89 12.66 -12.08
CA GLY A 344 -25.06 13.41 -12.58
C GLY A 344 -26.39 12.87 -12.05
N LEU A 345 -26.40 11.70 -11.41
CA LEU A 345 -27.62 11.05 -10.94
C LEU A 345 -28.02 11.55 -9.55
N ASP A 346 -29.31 11.76 -9.31
CA ASP A 346 -29.80 11.89 -7.93
C ASP A 346 -29.56 10.58 -7.13
N ARG A 347 -29.68 10.65 -5.80
CA ARG A 347 -29.41 9.51 -4.91
C ARG A 347 -30.25 8.29 -5.28
N ARG A 348 -31.55 8.45 -5.52
CA ARG A 348 -32.48 7.36 -5.81
C ARG A 348 -32.17 6.72 -7.17
N SER A 349 -31.86 7.55 -8.17
CA SER A 349 -31.50 7.08 -9.51
C SER A 349 -30.19 6.29 -9.50
N TRP A 350 -29.18 6.73 -8.75
CA TRP A 350 -27.94 5.98 -8.58
C TRP A 350 -28.16 4.68 -7.80
N GLU A 351 -28.89 4.75 -6.69
CA GLU A 351 -29.24 3.59 -5.85
C GLU A 351 -30.04 2.51 -6.59
N ALA A 352 -30.77 2.86 -7.65
CA ALA A 352 -31.50 1.92 -8.50
C ALA A 352 -30.59 1.13 -9.44
N ARG A 353 -29.33 1.56 -9.65
CA ARG A 353 -28.33 0.85 -10.47
C ARG A 353 -27.57 -0.23 -9.68
N LEU A 354 -27.66 -0.20 -8.35
CA LEU A 354 -26.95 -1.11 -7.47
C LEU A 354 -27.59 -2.49 -7.51
N LEU A 355 -26.74 -3.52 -7.57
CA LEU A 355 -27.12 -4.93 -7.58
C LEU A 355 -26.57 -5.61 -6.32
N PRO A 356 -27.26 -6.64 -5.79
CA PRO A 356 -26.73 -7.48 -4.72
C PRO A 356 -25.33 -8.00 -5.08
N ALA A 357 -24.35 -7.67 -4.25
CA ALA A 357 -22.98 -8.12 -4.42
C ALA A 357 -22.75 -9.45 -3.68
N PRO A 358 -21.81 -10.29 -4.14
CA PRO A 358 -21.42 -11.49 -3.40
C PRO A 358 -21.00 -11.15 -1.97
N ARG A 359 -21.36 -12.02 -1.03
CA ARG A 359 -20.92 -11.94 0.36
C ARG A 359 -20.06 -13.15 0.70
N ILE A 360 -18.91 -12.89 1.30
CA ILE A 360 -18.00 -13.93 1.78
C ILE A 360 -17.97 -13.82 3.30
N PRO A 361 -18.19 -14.92 4.05
CA PRO A 361 -18.13 -14.90 5.50
C PRO A 361 -16.78 -14.42 6.04
#